data_AF-A0A0K3BVU7-F1
#
_entry.id   AF-A0A0K3BVU7-F1
#
_cell.length_a   1.000
_cell.length_b   1.000
_cell.length_c   1.000
_cell.angle_alpha   90.00
_cell.angle_beta   90.00
_cell.angle_gamma   90.00
#
_symmetry.space_group_name_H-M   'P 1'
#
loop_
_entity.id
_entity.type
_entity.pdbx_description
1 polymer ?
#
loop_
_entity_poly.entity_id
_entity_poly.type
_entity_poly.pdbx_seq_one_letter_code
_entity_poly.pdbx_strand_id
1 'polypeptide(L)'
;MGLFGKRATKTPTIGHFHAPYEADQVLNVVYAGIRDQLTSAAPEVGTPQVMASIYLSRLSRNGLTVTAGNLAETYFQFVVDLTAADDGTDGHAYFDRPSTAVQRWMGNAIQLHFGLRAALDNASVSIKDWRLDF
;
A
#
# COMPACT_ATOMS: atom_id res chain seq x y z
N MET A 1 5.79 33.56 -23.71
CA MET A 1 5.60 33.51 -22.24
C MET A 1 5.00 32.16 -21.89
N GLY A 2 5.77 31.30 -21.24
CA GLY A 2 5.40 29.90 -20.99
C GLY A 2 4.44 29.77 -19.80
N LEU A 3 3.28 29.16 -20.03
CA LEU A 3 2.40 28.65 -18.99
C LEU A 3 2.79 27.18 -18.75
N PHE A 4 3.77 26.96 -17.87
CA PHE A 4 3.98 25.63 -17.29
C PHE A 4 2.82 25.35 -16.34
N GLY A 5 1.78 24.70 -16.85
CA GLY A 5 0.79 24.05 -16.02
C GLY A 5 1.51 23.03 -15.14
N LYS A 6 1.56 23.29 -13.83
CA LYS A 6 1.94 22.27 -12.85
C LYS A 6 0.96 21.10 -13.07
N ARG A 7 1.42 20.03 -13.72
CA ARG A 7 0.69 18.75 -13.71
C ARG A 7 0.44 18.44 -12.24
N ALA A 8 -0.83 18.40 -11.84
CA ALA A 8 -1.20 17.79 -10.57
C ALA A 8 -0.66 16.37 -10.64
N THR A 9 0.42 16.11 -9.92
CA THR A 9 1.00 14.79 -9.82
C THR A 9 -0.01 13.90 -9.13
N LYS A 10 -0.79 13.17 -9.93
CA LYS A 10 -1.82 12.26 -9.46
C LYS A 10 -1.13 11.22 -8.58
N THR A 11 -1.64 11.08 -7.37
CA THR A 11 -1.29 10.02 -6.44
C THR A 11 -1.39 8.68 -7.17
N PRO A 12 -0.33 7.84 -7.22
CA PRO A 12 -0.37 6.57 -7.93
C PRO A 12 -1.37 5.64 -7.26
N THR A 13 -2.51 5.44 -7.91
CA THR A 13 -3.43 4.36 -7.59
C THR A 13 -2.78 3.07 -8.06
N ILE A 14 -2.62 2.09 -7.16
CA ILE A 14 -2.19 0.76 -7.56
C ILE A 14 -3.36 0.02 -8.19
N GLY A 15 -4.52 0.03 -7.54
CA GLY A 15 -5.69 -0.69 -8.07
C GLY A 15 -6.71 -0.99 -7.00
N HIS A 16 -7.76 -1.68 -7.42
CA HIS A 16 -8.87 -2.08 -6.57
C HIS A 16 -9.01 -3.60 -6.59
N PHE A 17 -9.63 -4.15 -5.57
CA PHE A 17 -9.96 -5.56 -5.52
C PHE A 17 -11.26 -5.77 -4.75
N HIS A 18 -11.89 -6.92 -4.99
CA HIS A 18 -13.07 -7.38 -4.30
C HIS A 18 -12.87 -8.83 -3.87
N ALA A 19 -13.09 -9.09 -2.59
CA ALA A 19 -12.96 -10.40 -1.98
C ALA A 19 -14.30 -10.83 -1.37
N PRO A 20 -14.78 -12.07 -1.60
CA PRO A 20 -16.02 -12.57 -1.02
C PRO A 20 -15.83 -13.02 0.45
N TYR A 21 -15.01 -12.31 1.20
CA TYR A 21 -14.54 -12.65 2.54
C TYR A 21 -14.71 -11.44 3.47
N GLU A 22 -14.77 -11.72 4.77
CA GLU A 22 -14.85 -10.69 5.81
C GLU A 22 -13.56 -9.85 5.88
N ALA A 23 -13.69 -8.59 6.29
CA ALA A 23 -12.58 -7.63 6.28
C ALA A 23 -11.36 -8.13 7.08
N ASP A 24 -11.56 -8.83 8.19
CA ASP A 24 -10.48 -9.40 9.01
C ASP A 24 -9.70 -10.51 8.27
N GLN A 25 -10.39 -11.33 7.49
CA GLN A 25 -9.76 -12.38 6.67
C GLN A 25 -8.96 -11.75 5.52
N VAL A 26 -9.54 -10.73 4.88
CA VAL A 26 -8.88 -9.97 3.81
C VAL A 26 -7.65 -9.24 4.34
N LEU A 27 -7.73 -8.65 5.53
CA LEU A 27 -6.62 -7.96 6.17
C LEU A 27 -5.41 -8.89 6.37
N ASN A 28 -5.65 -10.16 6.74
CA ASN A 28 -4.59 -11.16 6.86
C ASN A 28 -3.90 -11.45 5.51
N VAL A 29 -4.67 -11.53 4.42
CA VAL A 29 -4.12 -11.70 3.06
C VAL A 29 -3.30 -10.48 2.65
N VAL A 30 -3.84 -9.28 2.86
CA VAL A 30 -3.14 -8.04 2.55
C VAL A 30 -1.83 -7.95 3.34
N TYR A 31 -1.86 -8.21 4.64
CA TYR A 31 -0.67 -8.21 5.49
C TYR A 31 0.37 -9.23 5.02
N ALA A 32 -0.04 -10.46 4.69
CA ALA A 32 0.86 -11.48 4.18
C ALA A 32 1.58 -11.04 2.90
N GLY A 33 0.91 -10.31 2.01
CA GLY A 33 1.50 -9.79 0.78
C GLY A 33 2.53 -8.67 0.96
N ILE A 34 2.49 -7.95 2.08
CA ILE A 34 3.40 -6.81 2.34
C ILE A 34 4.45 -7.10 3.42
N ARG A 35 4.27 -8.17 4.22
CA ARG A 35 5.07 -8.45 5.41
C ARG A 35 6.58 -8.48 5.13
N ASP A 36 6.98 -9.09 4.03
CA ASP A 36 8.40 -9.28 3.71
C ASP A 36 9.12 -7.97 3.32
N GLN A 37 8.37 -6.89 3.14
CA GLN A 37 8.91 -5.53 2.93
C GLN A 37 9.10 -4.76 4.23
N LEU A 38 8.47 -5.21 5.31
CA LEU A 38 8.58 -4.57 6.60
C LEU A 38 9.94 -4.87 7.22
N THR A 39 10.56 -3.86 7.82
CA THR A 39 11.80 -4.02 8.58
C THR A 39 11.63 -4.91 9.80
N SER A 40 10.40 -4.99 10.35
CA SER A 40 10.00 -5.95 11.37
C SER A 40 8.90 -6.85 10.80
N ALA A 41 9.06 -8.17 10.96
CA ALA A 41 8.09 -9.15 10.49
C ALA A 41 6.85 -9.28 11.40
N ALA A 42 6.85 -8.62 12.57
CA ALA A 42 5.72 -8.62 13.49
C ALA A 42 4.57 -7.73 12.97
N PRO A 43 3.30 -8.17 13.06
CA PRO A 43 2.12 -7.39 12.65
C PRO A 43 1.78 -6.31 13.69
N GLU A 44 2.78 -5.53 14.09
CA GLU A 44 2.67 -4.50 15.11
C GLU A 44 2.89 -3.13 14.50
N VAL A 45 2.08 -2.16 14.92
CA VAL A 45 2.27 -0.78 14.50
C VAL A 45 3.57 -0.26 15.11
N GLY A 46 4.53 0.06 14.25
CA GLY A 46 5.82 0.61 14.62
C GLY A 46 5.82 2.15 14.61
N THR A 47 6.89 2.71 15.16
CA THR A 47 7.19 4.13 15.13
C THR A 47 8.41 4.43 14.23
N PRO A 48 8.52 5.65 13.69
CA PRO A 48 9.68 6.07 12.93
C PRO A 48 10.98 5.86 13.73
N GLN A 49 12.02 5.38 13.05
CA GLN A 49 13.35 5.17 13.62
C GLN A 49 14.33 6.24 13.14
N VAL A 50 15.51 6.33 13.79
CA VAL A 50 16.57 7.26 13.35
C VAL A 50 17.05 6.91 11.94
N MET A 51 17.20 5.61 11.65
CA MET A 51 17.52 5.13 10.31
C MET A 51 16.26 4.96 9.46
N ALA A 52 16.41 5.08 8.14
CA ALA A 52 15.34 4.83 7.20
C ALA A 52 14.88 3.37 7.26
N SER A 53 13.58 3.17 7.38
CA SER A 53 12.94 1.85 7.47
C SER A 53 11.57 1.85 6.80
N ILE A 54 11.02 0.66 6.63
CA ILE A 54 9.65 0.43 6.17
C ILE A 54 8.91 -0.26 7.31
N TYR A 55 7.88 0.38 7.84
CA TYR A 55 7.17 -0.11 9.01
C TYR A 55 5.66 0.02 8.85
N LEU A 56 4.94 -0.86 9.53
CA LEU A 56 3.49 -0.80 9.62
C LEU A 56 3.13 0.40 10.50
N SER A 57 2.48 1.40 9.94
CA SER A 57 2.12 2.67 10.61
C SER A 57 0.63 2.76 10.97
N ARG A 58 -0.21 1.93 10.35
CA ARG A 58 -1.61 1.74 10.70
C ARG A 58 -1.97 0.28 10.48
N LEU A 59 -2.69 -0.31 11.43
CA LEU A 59 -3.38 -1.58 11.29
C LEU A 59 -4.75 -1.45 11.93
N SER A 60 -5.80 -1.71 11.16
CA SER A 60 -7.19 -1.62 11.61
C SER A 60 -8.07 -2.54 10.79
N ARG A 61 -9.31 -2.79 11.23
CA ARG A 61 -10.30 -3.53 10.43
C ARG A 61 -10.59 -2.90 9.07
N ASN A 62 -10.35 -1.59 8.92
CA ASN A 62 -10.56 -0.85 7.67
C ASN A 62 -9.29 -0.83 6.78
N GLY A 63 -8.34 -1.73 7.03
CA GLY A 63 -7.10 -1.82 6.25
C GLY A 63 -5.86 -1.37 7.01
N LEU A 64 -4.79 -1.16 6.25
CA LEU A 64 -3.45 -0.91 6.79
C LEU A 64 -2.71 0.20 6.04
N THR A 65 -1.64 0.69 6.66
CA THR A 65 -0.74 1.65 6.04
C THR A 65 0.69 1.29 6.39
N VAL A 66 1.52 1.13 5.36
CA VAL A 66 2.97 0.97 5.48
C VAL A 66 3.62 2.31 5.21
N THR A 67 4.49 2.76 6.11
CA THR A 67 5.25 3.99 5.91
C THR A 67 6.71 3.65 5.66
N ALA A 68 7.29 4.21 4.60
CA ALA A 68 8.72 4.28 4.40
C ALA A 68 9.22 5.65 4.85
N GLY A 69 10.17 5.68 5.78
CA GLY A 69 10.64 6.93 6.36
C GLY A 69 11.63 6.73 7.49
N ASN A 70 12.03 7.84 8.09
CA ASN A 70 12.77 7.90 9.35
C ASN A 70 12.12 8.96 10.27
N LEU A 71 12.77 9.28 11.38
CA LEU A 71 12.27 10.23 12.37
C LEU A 71 12.11 11.65 11.82
N ALA A 72 12.90 12.04 10.83
CA ALA A 72 12.91 13.39 10.26
C ALA A 72 11.99 13.54 9.05
N GLU A 73 11.81 12.47 8.26
CA GLU A 73 11.14 12.53 6.98
C GLU A 73 10.35 11.26 6.68
N THR A 74 9.10 11.44 6.24
CA THR A 74 8.33 10.40 5.55
C THR A 74 8.63 10.48 4.06
N TYR A 75 8.97 9.35 3.44
CA TYR A 75 9.25 9.27 2.00
C TYR A 75 8.00 8.96 1.20
N PHE A 76 7.27 7.92 1.59
CA PHE A 76 5.96 7.55 1.07
C PHE A 76 5.21 6.68 2.07
N GLN A 77 3.91 6.60 1.88
CA GLN A 77 3.03 5.63 2.49
C GLN A 77 2.40 4.77 1.40
N PHE A 78 2.38 3.47 1.63
CA PHE A 78 1.58 2.53 0.88
C PHE A 78 0.34 2.19 1.70
N VAL A 79 -0.83 2.51 1.17
CA VAL A 79 -2.11 2.43 1.87
C VAL A 79 -2.96 1.37 1.20
N VAL A 80 -3.58 0.52 2.03
CA VAL A 80 -4.66 -0.36 1.61
C VAL A 80 -5.85 -0.06 2.50
N ASP A 81 -6.91 0.49 1.90
CA ASP A 81 -8.18 0.71 2.57
C ASP A 81 -9.14 -0.42 2.26
N LEU A 82 -9.85 -0.89 3.28
CA LEU A 82 -10.87 -1.92 3.18
C LEU A 82 -12.23 -1.34 3.55
N THR A 83 -13.24 -1.66 2.74
CA THR A 83 -14.63 -1.28 2.97
C THR A 83 -15.49 -2.54 2.91
N ALA A 84 -16.30 -2.75 3.94
CA ALA A 84 -17.28 -3.84 3.92
C ALA A 84 -18.33 -3.59 2.82
N ALA A 85 -18.66 -4.64 2.08
CA ALA A 85 -19.67 -4.66 1.02
C ALA A 85 -20.71 -5.76 1.33
N ASP A 86 -21.86 -5.72 0.65
CA ASP A 86 -22.94 -6.68 0.89
C ASP A 86 -22.54 -8.13 0.57
N ASP A 87 -21.60 -8.33 -0.35
CA ASP A 87 -21.07 -9.62 -0.81
C ASP A 87 -19.62 -9.89 -0.39
N GLY A 88 -19.04 -9.08 0.50
CA GLY A 88 -17.70 -9.29 1.04
C GLY A 88 -16.97 -8.00 1.42
N THR A 89 -15.76 -7.81 0.89
CA THR A 89 -14.91 -6.66 1.19
C THR A 89 -14.29 -6.10 -0.09
N ASP A 90 -14.45 -4.79 -0.28
CA ASP A 90 -13.75 -4.04 -1.30
C ASP A 90 -12.44 -3.46 -0.75
N GLY A 91 -11.40 -3.51 -1.56
CA GLY A 91 -10.08 -2.99 -1.23
C GLY A 91 -9.58 -1.98 -2.26
N HIS A 92 -8.91 -0.94 -1.77
CA HIS A 92 -8.24 0.06 -2.61
C HIS A 92 -6.80 0.25 -2.14
N ALA A 93 -5.85 -0.01 -3.05
CA ALA A 93 -4.42 0.12 -2.80
C ALA A 93 -3.85 1.33 -3.55
N TYR A 94 -3.07 2.17 -2.86
CA TYR A 94 -2.47 3.37 -3.44
C TYR A 94 -1.25 3.84 -2.64
N PHE A 95 -0.39 4.66 -3.26
CA PHE A 95 0.66 5.40 -2.55
C PHE A 95 0.14 6.76 -2.13
N ASP A 96 0.54 7.36 -1.02
CA ASP A 96 0.07 8.70 -0.59
C ASP A 96 0.67 9.87 -1.38
N ARG A 97 1.72 9.62 -2.16
CA ARG A 97 2.55 10.65 -2.79
C ARG A 97 2.74 10.46 -4.28
N PRO A 98 3.04 11.55 -5.02
CA PRO A 98 3.46 11.51 -6.42
C PRO A 98 4.52 10.45 -6.73
N SER A 99 4.45 9.88 -7.93
CA SER A 99 5.42 8.89 -8.43
C SER A 99 6.88 9.34 -8.28
N THR A 100 7.17 10.62 -8.52
CA THR A 100 8.52 11.20 -8.39
C THR A 100 9.10 11.11 -6.98
N ALA A 101 8.26 11.16 -5.94
CA ALA A 101 8.70 10.98 -4.56
C ALA A 101 8.96 9.50 -4.24
N VAL A 102 8.15 8.60 -4.81
CA VAL A 102 8.27 7.15 -4.64
C VAL A 102 9.49 6.58 -5.40
N GLN A 103 9.92 7.21 -6.50
CA GLN A 103 11.02 6.73 -7.35
C GLN A 103 12.34 6.48 -6.60
N ARG A 104 12.65 7.24 -5.54
CA ARG A 104 13.86 7.00 -4.71
C ARG A 104 13.83 5.64 -3.99
N TRP A 105 12.64 5.09 -3.80
CA TRP A 105 12.36 3.82 -3.15
C TRP A 105 11.64 2.85 -4.08
N MET A 106 11.86 2.99 -5.39
CA MET A 106 11.12 2.25 -6.42
C MET A 106 11.22 0.74 -6.23
N GLY A 107 12.37 0.21 -5.80
CA GLY A 107 12.53 -1.22 -5.51
C GLY A 107 11.55 -1.73 -4.47
N ASN A 108 11.41 -1.02 -3.34
CA ASN A 108 10.46 -1.38 -2.28
C ASN A 108 9.01 -1.17 -2.71
N ALA A 109 8.72 -0.07 -3.43
CA ALA A 109 7.38 0.19 -3.95
C ALA A 109 6.92 -0.90 -4.93
N ILE A 110 7.80 -1.34 -5.82
CA ILE A 110 7.57 -2.46 -6.75
C ILE A 110 7.33 -3.76 -5.97
N GLN A 111 8.11 -4.04 -4.93
CA GLN A 111 7.95 -5.26 -4.14
C GLN A 111 6.64 -5.24 -3.32
N LEU A 112 6.23 -4.11 -2.75
CA LEU A 112 4.92 -3.96 -2.10
C LEU A 112 3.78 -4.22 -3.09
N HIS A 113 3.88 -3.66 -4.29
CA HIS A 113 2.90 -3.84 -5.37
C HIS A 113 2.76 -5.32 -5.78
N PHE A 114 3.87 -5.99 -6.10
CA PHE A 114 3.85 -7.37 -6.58
C PHE A 114 3.56 -8.37 -5.45
N GLY A 115 4.07 -8.13 -4.24
CA GLY A 115 3.79 -8.97 -3.08
C GLY A 115 2.31 -8.97 -2.72
N LEU A 116 1.69 -7.79 -2.71
CA LEU A 116 0.25 -7.69 -2.49
C LEU A 116 -0.54 -8.36 -3.64
N ARG A 117 -0.17 -8.11 -4.90
CA ARG A 117 -0.81 -8.76 -6.05
C ARG A 117 -0.80 -10.27 -5.94
N ALA A 118 0.37 -10.85 -5.67
CA ALA A 118 0.54 -12.30 -5.56
C ALA A 118 -0.27 -12.88 -4.40
N ALA A 119 -0.32 -12.20 -3.24
CA ALA A 119 -1.15 -12.63 -2.12
C ALA A 119 -2.65 -12.64 -2.45
N LEU A 120 -3.13 -11.59 -3.13
CA LEU A 120 -4.52 -11.50 -3.58
C LEU A 120 -4.86 -12.57 -4.63
N ASP A 121 -3.98 -12.81 -5.62
CA ASP A 121 -4.16 -13.86 -6.63
C ASP A 121 -4.21 -15.26 -5.97
N ASN A 122 -3.31 -15.54 -5.02
CA ASN A 122 -3.28 -16.81 -4.29
C ASN A 122 -4.54 -17.01 -3.41
N ALA A 123 -5.14 -15.92 -2.94
CA ALA A 123 -6.40 -15.94 -2.20
C ALA A 123 -7.64 -15.92 -3.11
N SER A 124 -7.48 -16.05 -4.43
CA SER A 124 -8.58 -16.04 -5.42
C SER A 124 -9.46 -14.78 -5.34
N VAL A 125 -8.86 -13.63 -4.98
CA VAL A 125 -9.53 -12.34 -4.91
C VAL A 125 -9.70 -11.76 -6.33
N SER A 126 -10.84 -11.11 -6.60
CA SER A 126 -11.06 -10.43 -7.87
C SER A 126 -10.33 -9.09 -7.90
N ILE A 127 -9.49 -8.84 -8.91
CA ILE A 127 -8.64 -7.64 -8.97
C ILE A 127 -8.98 -6.80 -10.20
N LYS A 128 -9.10 -5.48 -10.01
CA LYS A 128 -9.48 -4.50 -11.04
C LYS A 128 -8.45 -3.39 -11.14
N ASP A 129 -8.10 -3.02 -12.36
CA ASP A 129 -7.22 -1.87 -12.69
C ASP A 129 -5.89 -1.86 -11.94
N TRP A 130 -5.27 -3.04 -11.75
CA TRP A 130 -4.02 -3.20 -11.01
C TRP A 130 -2.81 -2.84 -11.87
N ARG A 131 -2.23 -1.67 -11.61
CA ARG A 131 -1.07 -1.15 -12.33
C ARG A 131 -0.26 -0.21 -11.45
N LEU A 132 1.04 -0.18 -11.70
CA LEU A 132 1.94 0.77 -11.06
C LEU A 132 2.44 1.75 -12.12
N ASP A 133 1.79 2.91 -12.20
CA ASP A 133 2.15 3.96 -13.14
C ASP A 133 3.04 4.99 -12.43
N PHE A 134 4.31 5.13 -12.88
CA PHE A 134 5.25 6.14 -12.40
C PHE A 134 5.40 7.32 -13.37
#